data_AF-F9G0A1-F1
#
_entry.id   AF-F9G0A1-F1
#
_cell.length_a   1.000
_cell.length_b   1.000
_cell.length_c   1.000
_cell.angle_alpha   90.00
_cell.angle_beta   90.00
_cell.angle_gamma   90.00
#
_symmetry.space_group_name_H-M   'P 1'
#
loop_
_entity.id
_entity.type
_entity.pdbx_description
1 polymer ?
#
loop_
_entity_poly.entity_id
_entity_poly.type
_entity_poly.pdbx_seq_one_letter_code
_entity_poly.pdbx_strand_id
1 'polypeptide(L)'
;MASSLLLKAESPYREFTRKPINKYNTHGPPFDVPVTITDRDGSLLHEREGRGLLYTIVTHNDVEFLEKYFAIDPRAIPNLFELPDGDEAICDFGNWFRNAAESGSLGTLQTLLNYTTKGHDTTKPIRLIRANFQLLNAFYAYTSLLAC
;
A
#
# COMPACT_ATOMS: atom_id res chain seq x y z
N MET A 1 -17.48 35.12 18.04
CA MET A 1 -16.72 34.33 17.06
C MET A 1 -16.41 32.98 17.69
N ALA A 2 -17.09 31.92 17.27
CA ALA A 2 -16.79 30.57 17.73
C ALA A 2 -15.61 30.06 16.91
N SER A 3 -14.45 29.92 17.55
CA SER A 3 -13.33 29.16 16.99
C SER A 3 -13.83 27.73 16.83
N SER A 4 -14.08 27.33 15.58
CA SER A 4 -14.26 25.92 15.24
C SER A 4 -12.93 25.23 15.51
N LEU A 5 -12.76 24.75 16.74
CA LEU A 5 -11.84 23.66 17.02
C LEU A 5 -12.37 22.48 16.19
N LEU A 6 -11.92 22.42 14.93
CA LEU A 6 -11.86 21.18 14.18
C LEU A 6 -11.20 20.19 15.16
N LEU A 7 -12.03 19.32 15.76
CA LEU A 7 -11.55 18.13 16.43
C LEU A 7 -10.59 17.51 15.42
N LYS A 8 -9.29 17.65 15.70
CA LYS A 8 -8.24 17.09 14.85
C LYS A 8 -8.53 15.60 14.90
N ALA A 9 -9.17 15.09 13.83
CA ALA A 9 -9.54 13.70 13.75
C ALA A 9 -8.28 12.90 14.09
N GLU A 10 -8.41 11.99 15.05
CA GLU A 10 -7.27 11.24 15.54
C GLU A 10 -6.62 10.55 14.33
N SER A 11 -5.29 10.68 14.20
CA SER A 11 -4.60 10.12 13.04
C SER A 11 -4.88 8.62 12.96
N PRO A 12 -5.25 8.09 11.77
CA PRO A 12 -5.44 6.64 11.58
C PRO A 12 -4.13 5.88 11.85
N TYR A 13 -2.99 6.58 11.89
CA TYR A 13 -1.68 5.99 12.08
C TYR A 13 -1.15 6.06 13.52
N ARG A 14 -1.97 6.50 14.49
CA ARG A 14 -1.51 6.69 15.87
C ARG A 14 -0.81 5.47 16.45
N GLU A 15 -1.25 4.27 16.08
CA GLU A 15 -0.60 3.05 16.55
C GLU A 15 0.87 2.95 16.11
N PHE A 16 1.23 3.45 14.93
CA PHE A 16 2.59 3.40 14.37
C PHE A 16 3.55 4.41 14.98
N THR A 17 3.08 5.29 15.87
CA THR A 17 3.94 6.25 16.59
C THR A 17 4.89 5.58 17.58
N ARG A 18 4.59 4.34 17.99
CA ARG A 18 5.45 3.57 18.88
C ARG A 18 6.50 2.83 18.06
N LYS A 19 7.77 3.08 18.37
CA LYS A 19 8.89 2.35 17.78
C LYS A 19 8.68 0.83 17.97
N PRO A 20 8.86 0.00 16.92
CA PRO A 20 8.70 -1.43 17.03
C PRO A 20 9.62 -1.97 18.11
N ILE A 21 9.06 -2.72 19.05
CA ILE A 21 9.86 -3.52 19.98
C ILE A 21 10.21 -4.79 19.20
N ASN A 22 11.48 -4.95 18.82
CA ASN A 22 11.95 -6.17 18.19
C ASN A 22 11.86 -7.32 19.20
N LYS A 23 10.70 -8.00 19.24
CA LYS A 23 10.46 -9.14 20.14
C LYS A 23 11.11 -10.43 19.64
N TYR A 24 11.53 -10.48 18.37
CA TYR A 24 12.00 -11.68 17.70
C TYR A 24 13.39 -11.44 17.09
N ASN A 25 14.37 -11.22 17.97
CA ASN A 25 15.79 -11.24 17.61
C ASN A 25 16.31 -12.67 17.32
N THR A 26 15.44 -13.60 16.88
CA THR A 26 15.79 -15.01 16.73
C THR A 26 16.22 -15.36 15.31
N HIS A 27 15.62 -14.80 14.25
CA HIS A 27 15.99 -15.16 12.87
C HIS A 27 15.97 -13.96 11.90
N GLY A 28 17.13 -13.31 11.74
CA GLY A 28 17.43 -12.38 10.64
C GLY A 28 17.34 -10.88 10.99
N PRO A 29 17.99 -10.00 10.19
CA PRO A 29 17.93 -8.57 10.41
C PRO A 29 16.47 -8.09 10.26
N PRO A 30 15.99 -7.21 11.15
CA PRO A 30 14.70 -6.55 10.95
C PRO A 30 14.84 -5.73 9.67
N PHE A 31 14.17 -6.14 8.60
CA PHE A 31 14.00 -5.44 7.32
C PHE A 31 14.94 -4.24 7.12
N ASP A 32 15.99 -4.38 6.28
CA ASP A 32 17.15 -3.46 6.17
C ASP A 32 16.86 -1.95 5.95
N VAL A 33 15.61 -1.52 5.83
CA VAL A 33 15.25 -0.09 5.87
C VAL A 33 14.14 0.14 6.91
N PRO A 34 14.43 0.82 8.03
CA PRO A 34 13.38 1.33 8.90
C PRO A 34 12.64 2.45 8.18
N VAL A 35 11.50 2.12 7.56
CA VAL A 35 10.64 3.16 6.98
C VAL A 35 10.07 3.98 8.13
N THR A 36 10.48 5.25 8.17
CA THR A 36 9.97 6.23 9.12
C THR A 36 9.35 7.37 8.33
N ILE A 37 8.07 7.64 8.57
CA ILE A 37 7.30 8.68 7.87
C ILE A 37 6.82 9.69 8.90
N THR A 38 6.95 10.98 8.61
CA THR A 38 6.38 12.03 9.46
C THR A 38 4.90 12.17 9.16
N ASP A 39 4.07 12.03 10.19
CA ASP A 39 2.63 12.22 10.11
C ASP A 39 2.25 13.71 9.94
N ARG A 40 1.00 13.98 9.56
CA ARG A 40 0.43 15.33 9.39
C ARG A 40 0.44 16.15 10.68
N ASP A 41 0.49 15.50 11.83
CA ASP A 41 0.62 16.16 13.13
C ASP A 41 2.07 16.34 13.59
N GLY A 42 3.05 15.91 12.79
CA GLY A 42 4.48 15.96 13.09
C GLY A 42 5.00 14.73 13.84
N SER A 43 4.15 13.77 14.21
CA SER A 43 4.58 12.53 14.85
C SER A 43 5.39 11.66 13.89
N LEU A 44 6.40 10.96 14.40
CA LEU A 44 7.12 9.97 13.59
C LEU A 44 6.35 8.65 13.63
N LEU A 45 6.06 8.10 12.45
CA LEU A 45 5.46 6.79 12.27
C LEU A 45 6.54 5.79 11.88
N HIS A 46 6.48 4.62 12.48
CA HIS A 46 7.43 3.55 12.24
C HIS A 46 6.74 2.35 11.60
N GLU A 47 7.32 1.85 10.52
CA GLU A 47 6.89 0.58 9.94
C GLU A 47 7.13 -0.58 10.92
N ARG A 48 6.22 -1.55 10.88
CA ARG A 48 6.19 -2.74 11.72
C ARG A 48 6.42 -4.00 10.88
N GLU A 49 6.65 -5.11 11.57
CA GLU A 49 6.67 -6.44 10.96
C GLU A 49 5.40 -6.68 10.11
N GLY A 50 5.56 -7.30 8.95
CA GLY A 50 4.45 -7.54 8.02
C GLY A 50 4.00 -6.32 7.21
N ARG A 51 4.74 -5.21 7.23
CA ARG A 51 4.41 -3.96 6.52
C ARG A 51 3.04 -3.39 6.91
N GLY A 52 2.76 -3.39 8.22
CA GLY A 52 1.47 -2.94 8.76
C GLY A 52 1.14 -1.48 8.46
N LEU A 53 2.13 -0.58 8.43
CA LEU A 53 1.91 0.82 8.09
C LEU A 53 1.51 0.95 6.62
N LEU A 54 2.23 0.30 5.70
CA LEU A 54 1.86 0.24 4.29
C LEU A 54 0.45 -0.32 4.09
N TYR A 55 0.09 -1.40 4.79
CA TYR A 55 -1.27 -1.95 4.76
C TYR A 55 -2.33 -0.92 5.15
N THR A 56 -2.13 -0.21 6.27
CA THR A 56 -3.08 0.81 6.73
C THR A 56 -3.20 1.95 5.73
N ILE A 57 -2.08 2.42 5.17
CA ILE A 57 -2.06 3.46 4.12
C ILE A 57 -2.89 3.03 2.90
N VAL A 58 -2.68 1.80 2.41
CA VAL A 58 -3.37 1.24 1.23
C VAL A 58 -4.87 1.11 1.50
N THR A 59 -5.27 0.60 2.66
CA THR A 59 -6.68 0.35 3.00
C THR A 59 -7.47 1.59 3.41
N HIS A 60 -6.78 2.68 3.78
CA HIS A 60 -7.41 3.98 4.11
C HIS A 60 -7.48 4.93 2.93
N ASN A 61 -7.09 4.49 1.73
CA ASN A 61 -7.07 5.30 0.52
C ASN A 61 -6.15 6.55 0.61
N ASP A 62 -5.07 6.50 1.41
CA ASP A 62 -4.20 7.66 1.64
C ASP A 62 -3.08 7.74 0.60
N VAL A 63 -3.42 8.28 -0.57
CA VAL A 63 -2.51 8.39 -1.73
C VAL A 63 -1.24 9.17 -1.39
N GLU A 64 -1.37 10.28 -0.66
CA GLU A 64 -0.23 11.12 -0.29
C GLU A 64 0.79 10.35 0.55
N PHE A 65 0.30 9.55 1.50
CA PHE A 65 1.18 8.70 2.31
C PHE A 65 1.78 7.56 1.53
N LEU A 66 1.02 6.96 0.61
CA LEU A 66 1.52 5.88 -0.24
C LEU A 66 2.70 6.36 -1.10
N GLU A 67 2.59 7.54 -1.70
CA GLU A 67 3.67 8.13 -2.49
C GLU A 67 4.90 8.45 -1.64
N LYS A 68 4.71 9.02 -0.45
CA LYS A 68 5.81 9.23 0.51
C LYS A 68 6.48 7.92 0.91
N TYR A 69 5.69 6.88 1.15
CA TYR A 69 6.20 5.56 1.50
C TYR A 69 7.10 5.01 0.37
N PHE A 70 6.63 5.05 -0.88
CA PHE A 70 7.40 4.57 -2.03
C PHE A 70 8.65 5.42 -2.33
N ALA A 71 8.63 6.71 -2.00
CA ALA A 71 9.82 7.55 -2.08
C ALA A 71 10.92 7.13 -1.09
N ILE A 72 10.54 6.59 0.07
CA ILE A 72 11.47 6.13 1.12
C ILE A 72 11.93 4.68 0.87
N ASP A 73 11.02 3.77 0.53
CA ASP A 73 11.32 2.37 0.20
C ASP A 73 10.78 2.00 -1.19
N PRO A 74 11.52 2.31 -2.28
CA PRO A 74 11.12 1.96 -3.64
C PRO A 74 10.94 0.44 -3.86
N ARG A 75 11.55 -0.40 -3.03
CA ARG A 75 11.40 -1.87 -3.08
C ARG A 75 10.01 -2.33 -2.66
N ALA A 76 9.22 -1.47 -2.01
CA ALA A 76 7.83 -1.74 -1.68
C ALA A 76 6.89 -1.56 -2.87
N ILE A 77 7.35 -0.93 -3.96
CA ILE A 77 6.59 -0.82 -5.20
C ILE A 77 6.42 -2.24 -5.77
N PRO A 78 5.18 -2.71 -6.00
CA PRO A 78 4.96 -4.04 -6.55
C PRO A 78 5.62 -4.19 -7.92
N ASN A 79 6.32 -5.31 -8.14
CA ASN A 79 6.86 -5.65 -9.46
C ASN A 79 6.10 -6.83 -10.07
N LEU A 80 4.85 -6.59 -10.48
CA LEU A 80 3.98 -7.66 -10.99
C LEU A 80 4.29 -8.08 -12.44
N PHE A 81 4.94 -7.22 -13.23
CA PHE A 81 5.04 -7.42 -14.68
C PHE A 81 6.42 -7.89 -15.16
N GLU A 82 7.44 -7.82 -14.32
CA GLU A 82 8.78 -8.30 -14.66
C GLU A 82 9.08 -9.69 -14.09
N LEU A 83 8.22 -10.22 -13.21
CA LEU A 83 8.40 -11.54 -12.62
C LEU A 83 8.09 -12.67 -13.61
N PRO A 84 8.83 -13.81 -13.55
CA PRO A 84 8.51 -15.00 -14.33
C PRO A 84 7.13 -15.57 -14.01
N ASP A 85 6.48 -16.15 -15.02
CA ASP A 85 5.24 -16.91 -14.80
C ASP A 85 5.51 -18.03 -13.78
N GLY A 86 4.74 -18.08 -12.70
CA GLY A 86 4.90 -19.12 -11.68
C GLY A 86 5.47 -18.63 -10.36
N ASP A 87 6.08 -17.44 -10.33
CA ASP A 87 6.72 -16.87 -9.15
C ASP A 87 5.71 -16.62 -8.02
N GLU A 88 6.04 -17.06 -6.81
CA GLU A 88 5.20 -16.91 -5.62
C GLU A 88 5.08 -15.45 -5.18
N ALA A 89 6.08 -14.61 -5.48
CA ALA A 89 6.05 -13.18 -5.16
C ALA A 89 4.93 -12.42 -5.90
N ILE A 90 4.40 -12.98 -7.00
CA ILE A 90 3.22 -12.44 -7.69
C ILE A 90 2.02 -12.40 -6.74
N CYS A 91 1.86 -13.40 -5.87
CA CYS A 91 0.77 -13.45 -4.89
C CYS A 91 0.96 -12.37 -3.82
N ASP A 92 2.17 -12.21 -3.31
CA ASP A 92 2.50 -11.21 -2.29
C ASP A 92 2.27 -9.79 -2.81
N PHE A 93 2.65 -9.51 -4.06
CA PHE A 93 2.40 -8.23 -4.71
C PHE A 93 0.93 -8.01 -5.05
N GLY A 94 0.22 -9.06 -5.47
CA GLY A 94 -1.22 -9.02 -5.76
C GLY A 94 -2.07 -8.65 -4.54
N ASN A 95 -1.63 -9.03 -3.34
CA ASN A 95 -2.34 -8.72 -2.09
C ASN A 95 -2.53 -7.22 -1.87
N TRP A 96 -1.59 -6.35 -2.28
CA TRP A 96 -1.77 -4.90 -2.13
C TRP A 96 -2.95 -4.36 -2.92
N PHE A 97 -3.09 -4.81 -4.16
CA PHE A 97 -4.19 -4.40 -5.01
C PHE A 97 -5.52 -4.96 -4.52
N ARG A 98 -5.53 -6.22 -4.06
CA ARG A 98 -6.70 -6.82 -3.42
C ARG A 98 -7.13 -6.00 -2.21
N ASN A 99 -6.21 -5.71 -1.29
CA ASN A 99 -6.50 -4.98 -0.05
C ASN A 99 -7.07 -3.59 -0.37
N ALA A 100 -6.48 -2.88 -1.33
CA ALA A 100 -6.98 -1.58 -1.79
C ALA A 100 -8.43 -1.70 -2.28
N ALA A 101 -8.72 -2.71 -3.08
CA ALA A 101 -10.03 -2.86 -3.69
C ALA A 101 -11.12 -3.37 -2.73
N GLU A 102 -10.81 -4.36 -1.90
CA GLU A 102 -11.71 -4.85 -0.85
C GLU A 102 -12.07 -3.74 0.15
N SER A 103 -11.16 -2.76 0.33
CA SER A 103 -11.38 -1.58 1.18
C SER A 103 -11.99 -0.39 0.45
N GLY A 104 -12.33 -0.50 -0.84
CA GLY A 104 -12.86 0.61 -1.65
C GLY A 104 -11.88 1.78 -1.85
N SER A 105 -10.58 1.55 -1.68
CA SER A 105 -9.51 2.55 -1.71
C SER A 105 -9.04 2.87 -3.14
N LEU A 106 -9.93 3.47 -3.94
CA LEU A 106 -9.74 3.68 -5.36
C LEU A 106 -8.46 4.47 -5.72
N GLY A 107 -8.17 5.54 -4.98
CA GLY A 107 -6.99 6.37 -5.23
C GLY A 107 -5.71 5.57 -5.06
N THR A 108 -5.59 4.81 -3.97
CA THR A 108 -4.41 3.94 -3.76
C THR A 108 -4.30 2.84 -4.81
N LEU A 109 -5.43 2.25 -5.24
CA LEU A 109 -5.44 1.24 -6.30
C LEU A 109 -4.89 1.81 -7.62
N GLN A 110 -5.32 3.03 -7.99
CA GLN A 110 -4.82 3.74 -9.17
C GLN A 110 -3.33 4.06 -9.03
N THR A 111 -2.90 4.54 -7.86
CA THR A 111 -1.49 4.83 -7.60
C THR A 111 -0.64 3.55 -7.70
N LEU A 112 -1.06 2.43 -7.09
CA LEU A 112 -0.37 1.14 -7.21
C LEU A 112 -0.21 0.73 -8.67
N LEU A 113 -1.28 0.83 -9.48
CA LEU A 113 -1.22 0.51 -10.90
C LEU A 113 -0.26 1.42 -11.65
N ASN A 114 -0.31 2.73 -11.41
CA ASN A 114 0.56 3.72 -12.05
C ASN A 114 2.04 3.45 -11.76
N TYR A 115 2.40 3.17 -10.50
CA TYR A 115 3.79 2.87 -10.14
C TYR A 115 4.26 1.54 -10.73
N THR A 116 3.42 0.51 -10.67
CA THR A 116 3.75 -0.85 -11.17
C THR A 116 3.88 -0.88 -12.69
N THR A 117 3.09 -0.07 -13.42
CA THR A 117 3.14 0.00 -14.89
C THR A 117 4.13 1.06 -15.41
N LYS A 118 4.79 1.81 -14.53
CA LYS A 118 5.69 2.89 -14.94
C LYS A 118 6.90 2.32 -15.69
N GLY A 119 7.02 2.67 -16.96
CA GLY A 119 8.08 2.14 -17.83
C GLY A 119 7.80 0.73 -18.36
N HIS A 120 6.62 0.17 -18.09
CA HIS A 120 6.20 -1.09 -18.67
C HIS A 120 6.04 -0.95 -20.19
N ASP A 121 6.57 -1.93 -20.91
CA ASP A 121 6.40 -2.02 -22.35
C ASP A 121 4.93 -2.33 -22.68
N THR A 122 4.22 -1.36 -23.25
CA THR A 122 2.79 -1.47 -23.60
C THR A 122 2.50 -2.56 -24.63
N THR A 123 3.53 -3.08 -25.30
CA THR A 123 3.41 -4.23 -26.21
C THR A 123 3.35 -5.57 -25.48
N LYS A 124 3.76 -5.61 -24.20
CA LYS A 124 3.66 -6.80 -23.36
C LYS A 124 2.32 -6.82 -22.62
N PRO A 125 1.53 -7.90 -22.76
CA PRO A 125 0.25 -8.00 -22.08
C PRO A 125 0.45 -7.92 -20.56
N ILE A 126 -0.42 -7.17 -19.89
CA ILE A 126 -0.51 -7.11 -18.43
C ILE A 126 -1.07 -8.45 -17.95
N ARG A 127 -0.21 -9.34 -17.45
CA ARG A 127 -0.58 -10.71 -17.06
C ARG A 127 -1.06 -10.77 -15.61
N LEU A 128 -2.27 -10.27 -15.36
CA LEU A 128 -2.94 -10.44 -14.05
C LEU A 128 -3.50 -11.87 -13.86
N ILE A 129 -3.29 -12.80 -14.79
CA ILE A 129 -4.04 -14.07 -14.93
C ILE A 129 -3.91 -15.03 -13.74
N ARG A 130 -2.83 -14.97 -12.95
CA ARG A 130 -2.73 -15.74 -11.68
C ARG A 130 -3.34 -15.00 -10.49
N ALA A 131 -3.27 -13.68 -10.48
CA ALA A 131 -3.94 -12.81 -9.51
C ALA A 131 -5.43 -12.54 -9.86
N ASN A 132 -5.91 -13.07 -11.00
CA ASN A 132 -7.17 -12.68 -11.64
C ASN A 132 -8.39 -12.90 -10.75
N PHE A 133 -8.43 -13.93 -9.89
CA PHE A 133 -9.58 -14.08 -8.98
C PHE A 133 -9.65 -12.97 -7.92
N GLN A 134 -8.50 -12.41 -7.54
CA GLN A 134 -8.41 -11.37 -6.52
C GLN A 134 -8.67 -9.97 -7.12
N LEU A 135 -8.15 -9.77 -8.34
CA LEU A 135 -8.16 -8.49 -9.04
C LEU A 135 -9.38 -8.28 -9.96
N LEU A 136 -9.99 -9.33 -10.52
CA LEU A 136 -11.25 -9.17 -11.25
C LEU A 136 -12.37 -8.71 -10.32
N ASN A 137 -12.45 -9.25 -9.10
CA ASN A 137 -13.43 -8.79 -8.10
C ASN A 137 -13.24 -7.30 -7.76
N ALA A 138 -11.99 -6.86 -7.63
CA ALA A 138 -11.63 -5.46 -7.46
C ALA A 138 -12.10 -4.58 -8.64
N PHE A 139 -11.89 -5.05 -9.87
CA PHE A 139 -12.26 -4.33 -11.08
C PHE A 139 -13.78 -4.26 -11.30
N TYR A 140 -14.53 -5.31 -10.93
CA TYR A 140 -16.00 -5.28 -10.96
C TYR A 140 -16.59 -4.25 -9.97
N ALA A 141 -15.99 -4.09 -8.79
CA ALA A 141 -16.33 -3.02 -7.85
C ALA A 141 -16.04 -1.61 -8.44
N TYR A 142 -14.92 -1.47 -9.17
CA TYR A 142 -14.57 -0.23 -9.89
C TYR A 142 -15.60 0.15 -10.97
N THR A 143 -16.08 -0.81 -11.77
CA THR A 143 -17.06 -0.53 -12.83
C THR A 143 -18.48 -0.29 -12.33
N SER A 144 -18.84 -0.82 -11.15
CA SER A 144 -20.18 -0.63 -10.56
C SER A 144 -20.33 0.72 -9.83
N LEU A 145 -19.21 1.32 -9.38
CA LEU A 145 -19.19 2.69 -8.84
C LEU A 145 -19.24 3.80 -9.90
N LEU A 146 -18.91 3.50 -11.16
CA LEU A 146 -19.02 4.42 -12.30
C LEU A 146 -20.38 4.32 -13.03
N ALA A 147 -21.25 3.40 -12.59
CA ALA A 147 -22.58 3.17 -13.16
C ALA A 147 -23.72 3.73 -12.28
N CYS A 148 -23.42 4.56 -11.27
CA CYS A 148 -24.39 5.32 -10.48
C CYS A 148 -24.14 6.82 -10.61
#